data_AF-A0A662BR06-F1
#
_entry.id   AF-A0A662BR06-F1
#
_cell.length_a   1.000
_cell.length_b   1.000
_cell.length_c   1.000
_cell.angle_alpha   90.00
_cell.angle_beta   90.00
_cell.angle_gamma   90.00
#
_symmetry.space_group_name_H-M   'P 1'
#
loop_
_entity.id
_entity.type
_entity.pdbx_description
1 polymer ?
#
loop_
_entity_poly.entity_id
_entity_poly.type
_entity_poly.pdbx_seq_one_letter_code
_entity_poly.pdbx_strand_id
1 'polypeptide(L)'
;MKKISLILVFMLFTIFSFSQNIGKYLASQKGVLKKEKKEMVKDVLELTDEQSKVFWPIYDAYKTEIEPFNKILVNTITEYMDKYETMTDADADRLYKNYWVVDESWLKLK
;
A
#
# COMPACT_ATOMS: atom_id res chain seq x y z
N MET A 1 22.76 -1.15 -40.72
CA MET A 1 21.44 -1.44 -40.12
C MET A 1 21.52 -2.37 -38.89
N LYS A 2 22.20 -3.53 -38.95
CA LYS A 2 22.31 -4.46 -37.80
C LYS A 2 22.92 -3.83 -36.52
N LYS A 3 23.98 -3.01 -36.65
CA LYS A 3 24.62 -2.32 -35.51
C LYS A 3 23.73 -1.25 -34.86
N ILE A 4 22.94 -0.53 -35.67
CA ILE A 4 21.99 0.49 -35.20
C ILE A 4 20.82 -0.18 -34.47
N SER A 5 20.33 -1.31 -34.98
CA SER A 5 19.28 -2.10 -34.33
C SER A 5 19.72 -2.62 -32.96
N LEU A 6 21.00 -2.99 -32.79
CA LEU A 6 21.53 -3.49 -31.52
C LEU A 6 21.63 -2.37 -30.46
N ILE A 7 22.01 -1.16 -30.88
CA ILE A 7 22.05 0.02 -30.00
C ILE A 7 20.65 0.42 -29.56
N LEU A 8 19.66 0.34 -30.47
CA LEU A 8 18.27 0.67 -30.15
C LEU A 8 17.67 -0.31 -29.12
N VAL A 9 17.99 -1.60 -29.25
CA VAL A 9 17.56 -2.64 -28.28
C VAL A 9 18.25 -2.43 -26.92
N PHE A 10 19.54 -2.07 -26.91
CA PHE A 10 20.26 -1.79 -25.66
C PHE A 10 19.72 -0.53 -24.96
N MET A 11 19.35 0.49 -25.73
CA MET A 11 18.76 1.73 -25.22
C MET A 11 17.31 1.55 -24.74
N LEU A 12 16.55 0.60 -25.32
CA LEU A 12 15.25 0.19 -24.77
C LEU A 12 15.39 -0.61 -23.47
N PHE A 13 16.46 -1.39 -23.33
CA PHE A 13 16.71 -2.21 -22.13
C PHE A 13 17.03 -1.36 -20.88
N THR A 14 17.65 -0.19 -21.03
CA THR A 14 17.95 0.71 -19.90
C THR A 14 16.70 1.41 -19.34
N ILE A 15 15.64 1.55 -20.13
CA ILE A 15 14.37 2.19 -19.71
C ILE A 15 13.57 1.25 -18.79
N PHE A 16 13.69 -0.07 -18.94
CA PHE A 16 13.02 -1.06 -18.07
C PHE A 16 13.59 -1.10 -16.64
N SER A 17 14.87 -0.77 -16.45
CA SER A 17 15.51 -0.80 -15.12
C SER A 17 14.98 0.28 -14.16
N PHE A 18 14.48 1.41 -14.68
CA PHE A 18 13.94 2.50 -13.85
C PHE A 18 12.52 2.21 -13.31
N SER A 19 11.72 1.42 -14.04
CA SER A 19 10.33 1.09 -13.65
C SER A 19 10.25 0.17 -12.42
N GLN A 20 11.21 -0.75 -12.24
CA GLN A 20 11.22 -1.69 -11.10
C GLN A 20 11.56 -1.03 -9.75
N ASN A 21 12.12 0.18 -9.76
CA ASN A 21 12.68 0.81 -8.56
C ASN A 21 11.61 1.46 -7.67
N ILE A 22 10.55 2.01 -8.27
CA ILE A 22 9.48 2.71 -7.53
C ILE A 22 8.71 1.75 -6.61
N GLY A 23 8.37 0.55 -7.10
CA GLY A 23 7.60 -0.43 -6.33
C GLY A 23 8.39 -0.98 -5.13
N LYS A 24 9.69 -1.24 -5.32
CA LYS A 24 10.60 -1.66 -4.23
C LYS A 24 10.80 -0.55 -3.20
N TYR A 25 10.96 0.70 -3.66
CA TYR A 25 11.07 1.86 -2.78
C TYR A 25 9.80 2.03 -1.93
N LEU A 26 8.62 2.02 -2.55
CA LEU A 26 7.34 2.14 -1.82
C LEU A 26 7.11 0.99 -0.83
N ALA A 27 7.50 -0.24 -1.19
CA ALA A 27 7.43 -1.38 -0.27
C ALA A 27 8.37 -1.21 0.93
N SER A 28 9.59 -0.71 0.71
CA SER A 28 10.54 -0.37 1.78
C SER A 28 9.97 0.70 2.72
N GLN A 29 9.43 1.79 2.16
CA GLN A 29 8.81 2.86 2.94
C GLN A 29 7.62 2.35 3.76
N LYS A 30 6.79 1.45 3.22
CA LYS A 30 5.70 0.82 3.97
C LYS A 30 6.21 0.05 5.20
N GLY A 31 7.34 -0.63 5.08
CA GLY A 31 7.98 -1.33 6.20
C GLY A 31 8.47 -0.36 7.29
N VAL A 32 9.13 0.72 6.90
CA VAL A 32 9.60 1.78 7.80
C VAL A 32 8.42 2.40 8.56
N LEU A 33 7.38 2.83 7.85
CA LEU A 33 6.19 3.46 8.45
C LEU A 33 5.45 2.52 9.42
N LYS A 34 5.39 1.21 9.14
CA LYS A 34 4.81 0.23 10.07
C LYS A 34 5.60 0.18 11.39
N LYS A 35 6.93 0.21 11.31
CA LYS A 35 7.81 0.18 12.48
C LYS A 35 7.68 1.47 13.29
N GLU A 36 7.82 2.63 12.64
CA GLU A 36 7.72 3.94 13.29
C GLU A 36 6.36 4.13 13.98
N LYS A 37 5.27 3.68 13.36
CA LYS A 37 3.94 3.70 13.99
C LYS A 37 3.88 2.83 15.25
N LYS A 38 4.49 1.65 15.24
CA LYS A 38 4.52 0.76 16.41
C LYS A 38 5.36 1.37 17.55
N GLU A 39 6.48 2.02 17.21
CA GLU A 39 7.30 2.76 18.16
C GLU A 39 6.52 3.94 18.76
N MET A 40 5.84 4.75 17.94
CA MET A 40 4.98 5.83 18.44
C MET A 40 3.88 5.34 19.40
N VAL A 41 3.21 4.22 19.07
CA VAL A 41 2.19 3.64 19.96
C VAL A 41 2.80 3.21 21.29
N LYS A 42 4.00 2.63 21.27
CA LYS A 42 4.73 2.25 22.48
C LYS A 42 5.05 3.48 23.34
N ASP A 43 5.55 4.54 22.72
CA ASP A 43 5.98 5.76 23.41
C ASP A 43 4.81 6.54 23.99
N VAL A 44 3.66 6.55 23.32
CA VAL A 44 2.47 7.30 23.76
C VAL A 44 1.68 6.58 24.85
N LEU A 45 1.56 5.25 24.77
CA LEU A 45 0.70 4.51 25.69
C LEU A 45 1.37 4.19 27.03
N GLU A 46 2.70 4.26 27.12
CA GLU A 46 3.49 4.02 28.35
C GLU A 46 3.03 2.79 29.16
N LEU A 47 2.73 1.69 28.44
CA LEU A 47 2.14 0.48 29.04
C LEU A 47 3.09 -0.21 30.02
N THR A 48 2.56 -0.73 31.13
CA THR A 48 3.32 -1.64 32.00
C THR A 48 3.67 -2.95 31.28
N ASP A 49 4.54 -3.76 31.88
CA ASP A 49 4.89 -5.08 31.33
C ASP A 49 3.67 -6.01 31.22
N GLU A 50 2.78 -5.99 32.22
CA GLU A 50 1.54 -6.77 32.22
C GLU A 50 0.58 -6.30 31.12
N GLN A 51 0.40 -4.99 30.98
CA GLN A 51 -0.47 -4.42 29.94
C GLN A 51 0.09 -4.68 28.54
N SER A 52 1.41 -4.54 28.36
CA SER A 52 2.10 -4.81 27.10
C SER A 52 1.89 -6.25 26.62
N LYS A 53 1.95 -7.23 27.54
CA LYS A 53 1.72 -8.65 27.22
C LYS A 53 0.33 -8.93 26.66
N VAL A 54 -0.67 -8.14 27.06
CA VAL A 54 -2.06 -8.26 26.57
C VAL A 54 -2.29 -7.41 25.32
N PHE A 55 -1.77 -6.18 25.30
CA PHE A 55 -2.03 -5.21 24.24
C PHE A 55 -1.42 -5.60 22.90
N TRP A 56 -0.13 -5.98 22.87
CA TRP A 56 0.57 -6.19 21.61
C TRP A 56 -0.01 -7.33 20.75
N PRO A 57 -0.43 -8.48 21.31
CA PRO A 57 -1.15 -9.49 20.55
C PRO A 57 -2.43 -8.98 19.89
N ILE A 58 -3.21 -8.15 20.59
CA ILE A 58 -4.46 -7.56 20.07
C ILE A 58 -4.13 -6.55 18.97
N TYR A 59 -3.15 -5.67 19.20
CA TYR A 59 -2.70 -4.70 18.21
C TYR A 59 -2.20 -5.37 16.93
N ASP A 60 -1.36 -6.40 17.04
CA ASP A 60 -0.81 -7.12 15.90
C ASP A 60 -1.89 -7.91 15.14
N ALA A 61 -2.89 -8.47 15.85
CA ALA A 61 -4.08 -9.07 15.24
C ALA A 61 -4.90 -8.04 14.44
N TYR A 62 -5.26 -6.91 15.06
CA TYR A 62 -5.93 -5.79 14.38
C TYR A 62 -5.15 -5.32 13.13
N LYS A 63 -3.83 -5.15 13.24
CA LYS A 63 -2.97 -4.73 12.13
C LYS A 63 -2.98 -5.74 10.98
N THR A 64 -3.06 -7.02 11.29
CA THR A 64 -3.14 -8.11 10.32
C THR A 64 -4.51 -8.13 9.63
N GLU A 65 -5.59 -8.02 10.40
CA GLU A 65 -6.96 -8.00 9.89
C GLU A 65 -7.19 -6.83 8.93
N ILE A 66 -6.60 -5.66 9.21
CA ILE A 66 -6.82 -4.47 8.40
C ILE A 66 -5.90 -4.31 7.18
N GLU A 67 -4.82 -5.09 7.09
CA GLU A 67 -3.85 -4.96 6.00
C GLU A 67 -4.45 -5.18 4.59
N PRO A 68 -5.29 -6.20 4.36
CA PRO A 68 -5.94 -6.43 3.06
C PRO A 68 -6.79 -5.24 2.62
N PHE A 69 -7.55 -4.63 3.52
CA PHE A 69 -8.42 -3.50 3.22
C PHE A 69 -7.62 -2.23 2.93
N ASN A 70 -6.53 -1.99 3.66
CA ASN A 70 -5.60 -0.91 3.32
C ASN A 70 -5.00 -1.08 1.92
N LYS A 71 -4.73 -2.31 1.48
CA LYS A 71 -4.27 -2.57 0.12
C LYS A 71 -5.34 -2.24 -0.92
N ILE A 72 -6.61 -2.57 -0.66
CA ILE A 72 -7.73 -2.18 -1.52
C ILE A 72 -7.83 -0.66 -1.62
N LEU A 73 -7.73 0.05 -0.49
CA LEU A 73 -7.79 1.52 -0.46
C LEU A 73 -6.67 2.15 -1.28
N VAL A 74 -5.41 1.73 -1.05
CA VAL A 74 -4.26 2.25 -1.81
C VAL A 74 -4.44 2.02 -3.30
N ASN A 75 -4.82 0.80 -3.71
CA ASN A 75 -5.04 0.50 -5.12
C ASN A 75 -6.17 1.34 -5.73
N THR A 76 -7.25 1.56 -4.97
CA THR A 76 -8.39 2.39 -5.41
C THR A 76 -7.95 3.84 -5.65
N ILE A 77 -7.14 4.40 -4.73
CA ILE A 77 -6.61 5.75 -4.88
C ILE A 77 -5.63 5.84 -6.05
N THR A 78 -4.73 4.86 -6.20
CA THR A 78 -3.78 4.82 -7.34
C THR A 78 -4.51 4.75 -8.66
N GLU A 79 -5.51 3.86 -8.80
CA GLU A 79 -6.29 3.75 -10.03
C GLU A 79 -7.06 5.03 -10.34
N TYR A 80 -7.65 5.67 -9.32
CA TYR A 80 -8.29 6.97 -9.47
C TYR A 80 -7.31 8.03 -10.00
N MET A 81 -6.10 8.11 -9.42
CA MET A 81 -5.08 9.05 -9.88
C MET A 81 -4.65 8.78 -11.32
N ASP A 82 -4.47 7.52 -11.69
CA ASP A 82 -4.06 7.12 -13.05
C ASP A 82 -5.14 7.43 -14.10
N LYS A 83 -6.42 7.34 -13.71
CA LYS A 83 -7.57 7.54 -14.60
C LYS A 83 -8.24 8.89 -14.45
N TYR A 84 -7.70 9.82 -13.64
CA TYR A 84 -8.41 11.03 -13.23
C TYR A 84 -9.05 11.81 -14.38
N GLU A 85 -8.36 11.96 -15.51
CA GLU A 85 -8.85 12.67 -16.69
C GLU A 85 -9.66 11.80 -17.67
N THR A 86 -9.61 10.48 -17.54
CA THR A 86 -10.16 9.51 -18.51
C THR A 86 -11.18 8.54 -17.90
N MET A 87 -11.58 8.77 -16.65
CA MET A 87 -12.45 7.89 -15.89
C MET A 87 -13.83 7.79 -16.52
N THR A 88 -14.30 6.56 -16.70
CA THR A 88 -15.69 6.29 -17.12
C THR A 88 -16.61 6.15 -15.91
N ASP A 89 -17.93 6.25 -16.12
CA ASP A 89 -18.92 5.98 -15.07
C ASP A 89 -18.74 4.58 -14.47
N ALA A 90 -18.41 3.58 -15.29
CA ALA A 90 -18.15 2.22 -14.84
C ALA A 90 -16.89 2.11 -13.96
N ASP A 91 -15.85 2.91 -14.23
CA ASP A 91 -14.68 3.02 -13.37
C ASP A 91 -15.06 3.67 -12.03
N ALA A 92 -15.80 4.79 -12.06
CA ALA A 92 -16.25 5.49 -10.86
C ALA A 92 -17.09 4.58 -9.94
N ASP A 93 -18.05 3.84 -10.51
CA ASP A 93 -18.86 2.86 -9.78
C ASP A 93 -18.02 1.77 -9.11
N ARG A 94 -17.01 1.25 -9.83
CA ARG A 94 -16.10 0.23 -9.28
C ARG A 94 -15.27 0.80 -8.14
N LEU A 95 -14.67 1.97 -8.32
CA LEU A 95 -13.84 2.62 -7.31
C LEU A 95 -14.65 2.95 -6.04
N TYR A 96 -15.88 3.42 -6.21
CA TYR A 96 -16.79 3.67 -5.09
C TYR A 96 -17.15 2.38 -4.34
N LYS A 97 -17.45 1.27 -5.05
CA LYS A 97 -17.70 -0.03 -4.42
C LYS A 97 -16.48 -0.53 -3.64
N ASN A 98 -15.27 -0.37 -4.19
CA ASN A 98 -14.04 -0.73 -3.47
C ASN A 98 -13.86 0.09 -2.20
N TYR A 99 -14.12 1.40 -2.26
CA TYR A 99 -14.11 2.27 -1.09
C TYR A 99 -15.15 1.81 -0.04
N TRP A 100 -16.36 1.46 -0.46
CA TRP A 100 -17.40 0.95 0.44
C TRP A 100 -17.00 -0.35 1.14
N VAL A 101 -16.33 -1.27 0.43
CA VAL A 101 -15.78 -2.51 1.04
C VAL A 101 -14.76 -2.17 2.13
N VAL A 102 -13.92 -1.14 1.92
CA VAL A 102 -12.98 -0.69 2.95
C VAL A 102 -13.72 -0.07 4.12
N ASP A 103 -14.72 0.78 3.88
CA ASP A 103 -15.49 1.43 4.95
C ASP A 103 -16.20 0.39 5.84
N GLU A 104 -16.87 -0.58 5.20
CA GLU A 104 -17.55 -1.67 5.90
C GLU A 104 -16.58 -2.57 6.69
N SER A 105 -15.33 -2.68 6.24
CA SER A 105 -14.33 -3.48 6.93
C SER A 105 -14.09 -2.99 8.36
N TRP A 106 -14.08 -1.68 8.58
CA TRP A 106 -13.86 -1.09 9.90
C TRP A 106 -14.94 -1.45 10.90
N LEU A 107 -16.17 -1.67 10.43
CA LEU A 107 -17.31 -2.08 11.27
C LEU A 107 -17.23 -3.56 11.67
N LYS A 108 -16.44 -4.36 10.95
CA LYS A 108 -16.33 -5.82 11.12
C LYS A 108 -15.04 -6.25 11.82
N LEU A 109 -14.14 -5.32 12.12
CA LEU A 109 -12.93 -5.59 12.89
C LEU A 109 -13.30 -6.08 14.29
N LYS A 110 -12.58 -7.08 14.79
CA LYS A 110 -12.83 -7.72 16.08
C LYS A 110 -11.93 -7.19 17.19
#